data_AF-A0A0F9YIM3-F1
#
_entry.id   AF-A0A0F9YIM3-F1
#
_cell.length_a   1.000
_cell.length_b   1.000
_cell.length_c   1.000
_cell.angle_alpha   90.00
_cell.angle_beta   90.00
_cell.angle_gamma   90.00
#
_symmetry.space_group_name_H-M   'P 1'
#
loop_
_entity.id
_entity.type
_entity.pdbx_description
1 polymer ?
#
loop_
_entity_poly.entity_id
_entity_poly.type
_entity_poly.pdbx_seq_one_letter_code
_entity_poly.pdbx_strand_id
1 'polypeptide(L)' 'MSSHSFSDITQKDWINASRKLGLIVDCGFGKGSHIRVQHPQTHAKYTIQHNLHKFINIKIFKKMMEWGFEEEKIWEALK' A
#
# COMPACT_ATOMS: atom_id res chain seq x y z
N MET A 1 -16.02 16.63 -2.15
CA MET A 1 -15.06 15.66 -2.71
C MET A 1 -13.72 15.91 -2.04
N SER A 2 -13.21 14.97 -1.24
CA SER A 2 -11.89 15.10 -0.62
C SER A 2 -10.82 15.10 -1.70
N SER A 3 -10.05 16.18 -1.79
CA SER A 3 -8.85 16.30 -2.62
C SER A 3 -7.77 15.38 -2.04
N HIS A 4 -7.84 14.09 -2.35
CA HIS A 4 -6.83 13.14 -1.91
C HIS A 4 -5.52 13.38 -2.67
N SER A 5 -4.41 13.51 -1.94
CA SER A 5 -3.10 13.75 -2.54
C SER A 5 -2.19 12.53 -2.41
N PHE A 6 -1.48 12.22 -3.50
CA PHE A 6 -0.48 11.14 -3.55
C PHE A 6 0.94 11.62 -3.20
N SER A 7 1.17 12.93 -3.01
CA SER A 7 2.51 13.47 -2.74
C SER A 7 3.02 13.16 -1.34
N ASP A 8 2.12 13.03 -0.37
CA ASP A 8 2.48 13.05 1.06
C ASP A 8 2.26 11.71 1.76
N ILE A 9 1.98 10.65 0.98
CA ILE A 9 1.78 9.29 1.51
C ILE A 9 3.14 8.62 1.70
N THR A 10 3.41 8.21 2.93
CA THR A 10 4.66 7.56 3.34
C THR A 10 4.55 6.04 3.34
N GLN A 11 5.68 5.34 3.44
CA GLN A 11 5.68 3.88 3.61
C GLN A 11 4.92 3.47 4.88
N LYS A 12 4.96 4.26 5.94
CA LYS A 12 4.24 3.99 7.20
C LYS A 12 2.73 4.01 6.99
N ASP A 13 2.23 4.95 6.19
CA ASP A 13 0.80 5.04 5.87
C ASP A 13 0.36 3.81 5.08
N TRP A 14 1.16 3.36 4.12
CA TRP A 14 0.90 2.12 3.41
C TRP A 14 0.96 0.87 4.28
N ILE A 15 1.85 0.81 5.28
CA ILE A 15 1.87 -0.30 6.27
C ILE A 15 0.53 -0.35 7.01
N ASN A 16 0.09 0.80 7.53
CA ASN A 16 -1.15 0.89 8.29
C ASN A 16 -2.36 0.58 7.40
N ALA A 17 -2.41 1.17 6.20
CA ALA A 17 -3.47 0.93 5.24
C ALA A 17 -3.54 -0.55 4.83
N SER A 18 -2.40 -1.16 4.52
CA SER A 18 -2.34 -2.58 4.15
C SER A 18 -2.88 -3.49 5.26
N ARG A 19 -2.54 -3.20 6.52
CA ARG A 19 -3.09 -3.94 7.67
C ARG A 19 -4.60 -3.76 7.80
N LYS A 20 -5.13 -2.54 7.65
CA LYS A 20 -6.57 -2.26 7.68
C LYS A 20 -7.33 -2.97 6.54
N LEU A 21 -6.70 -3.08 5.38
CA LEU A 21 -7.22 -3.82 4.21
C LEU A 21 -7.10 -5.34 4.36
N GLY A 22 -6.58 -5.84 5.49
CA GLY A 22 -6.43 -7.28 5.76
C GLY A 22 -5.26 -7.94 5.02
N LEU A 23 -4.33 -7.14 4.47
CA LEU A 23 -3.13 -7.65 3.83
C LEU A 23 -2.08 -8.03 4.87
N ILE A 24 -1.29 -9.05 4.54
CA ILE A 24 -0.18 -9.49 5.38
C ILE A 24 1.01 -8.58 5.06
N VAL A 25 1.47 -7.82 6.06
CA VAL A 25 2.64 -6.95 5.93
C VAL A 25 3.84 -7.59 6.61
N ASP A 26 4.90 -7.71 5.84
CA ASP A 26 6.17 -8.28 6.27
C ASP A 26 7.26 -7.23 6.14
N CYS A 27 7.79 -6.82 7.30
CA CYS A 27 8.87 -5.85 7.42
C CYS A 27 10.25 -6.50 7.61
N GLY A 28 10.34 -7.83 7.76
CA GLY A 28 11.57 -8.54 8.10
C GLY A 28 12.29 -9.17 6.91
N PHE A 29 11.59 -9.39 5.79
CA PHE A 29 12.13 -10.09 4.61
C PHE A 29 12.49 -9.16 3.44
N GLY A 30 12.47 -7.84 3.64
CA GLY A 30 12.91 -6.87 2.64
C GLY A 30 14.44 -6.71 2.63
N LYS A 31 15.05 -6.61 1.44
CA LYS A 31 16.43 -6.09 1.36
C LYS A 31 16.42 -4.61 1.81
N GLY A 32 17.00 -4.32 2.97
CA GLY A 32 17.11 -2.96 3.50
C GLY A 32 15.78 -2.40 4.00
N SER A 33 15.42 -1.19 3.56
CA SER A 33 14.25 -0.43 4.04
C SER A 33 12.93 -0.73 3.29
N HIS A 34 12.88 -1.80 2.50
CA HIS A 34 11.67 -2.20 1.77
C HIS A 34 10.77 -3.08 2.64
N ILE A 35 9.46 -2.98 2.45
CA ILE A 35 8.48 -3.89 3.06
C ILE A 35 7.83 -4.73 1.96
N ARG A 36 7.36 -5.93 2.33
CA ARG A 36 6.58 -6.80 1.46
C ARG A 36 5.15 -6.85 1.95
N VAL A 37 4.20 -6.68 1.03
CA VAL A 37 2.77 -6.82 1.28
C VAL A 37 2.28 -8.04 0.49
N GLN A 38 1.47 -8.87 1.13
CA GLN A 38 0.94 -10.08 0.53
C GLN A 38 -0.58 -10.15 0.66
N HIS A 39 -1.24 -10.49 -0.44
CA HIS A 39 -2.67 -10.76 -0.44
C HIS A 39 -2.97 -12.10 0.25
N PRO A 40 -3.91 -12.17 1.21
CA PRO A 40 -4.13 -13.36 2.02
C PRO A 40 -4.69 -14.54 1.22
N GLN A 41 -5.56 -14.29 0.23
CA GLN A 41 -6.23 -15.35 -0.55
C GLN A 41 -5.40 -15.83 -1.75
N THR A 42 -4.94 -14.91 -2.60
CA THR A 42 -4.20 -15.23 -3.83
C THR A 42 -2.70 -15.43 -3.61
N HIS A 43 -2.19 -15.13 -2.41
CA HIS A 43 -0.76 -15.11 -2.10
C HIS A 43 0.09 -14.20 -3.00
N ALA A 44 -0.54 -13.31 -3.77
CA ALA A 44 0.15 -12.32 -4.58
C ALA A 44 0.97 -11.38 -3.69
N LYS A 45 2.20 -11.06 -4.13
CA LYS A 45 3.15 -10.27 -3.35
C LYS A 45 3.45 -8.96 -4.08
N TYR A 46 3.67 -7.90 -3.30
CA TYR A 46 4.14 -6.62 -3.79
C TYR A 46 5.14 -6.02 -2.80
N THR A 47 6.20 -5.39 -3.31
CA THR A 47 7.24 -4.76 -2.48
C THR A 47 7.07 -3.25 -2.51
N ILE A 48 6.97 -2.63 -1.33
CA ILE A 48 6.88 -1.18 -1.17
C ILE A 48 8.24 -0.66 -0.68
N GLN A 49 8.84 0.20 -1.48
CA GLN A 49 10.09 0.89 -1.15
C GLN A 49 9.90 1.98 -0.09
N HIS A 50 10.98 2.34 0.60
CA HIS A 50 10.94 3.34 1.67
C HIS A 50 10.63 4.75 1.16
N ASN A 51 11.37 5.17 0.14
CA ASN A 51 11.22 6.49 -0.47
C ASN A 51 10.10 6.44 -1.49
N LEU A 52 8.95 6.99 -1.13
CA LEU A 52 7.78 7.07 -1.99
C LEU A 52 7.68 8.48 -2.55
N HIS A 53 7.55 8.56 -3.87
CA HIS A 53 7.16 9.78 -4.57
C HIS A 53 5.79 9.55 -5.21
N LYS A 54 5.13 10.64 -5.61
CA LYS A 54 3.78 10.64 -6.17
C LYS A 54 3.51 9.48 -7.15
N PHE A 55 4.43 9.24 -8.08
CA PHE A 55 4.27 8.18 -9.09
C PHE A 55 4.26 6.76 -8.50
N ILE A 56 5.05 6.51 -7.47
CA ILE A 56 5.09 5.20 -6.79
C ILE A 56 3.83 5.02 -5.96
N ASN A 57 3.35 6.05 -5.28
CA ASN A 57 2.08 6.02 -4.56
C ASN A 57 0.91 5.70 -5.49
N ILE A 58 0.87 6.29 -6.69
CA ILE A 58 -0.12 5.94 -7.73
C ILE A 58 -0.01 4.46 -8.13
N LYS A 59 1.21 3.92 -8.28
CA LYS A 59 1.41 2.51 -8.63
C LYS A 59 0.92 1.57 -7.54
N ILE A 60 1.22 1.87 -6.28
CA ILE A 60 0.74 1.06 -5.15
C ILE A 60 -0.79 1.10 -5.10
N PHE A 61 -1.38 2.28 -5.26
CA PHE A 61 -2.83 2.46 -5.27
C PHE A 61 -3.50 1.63 -6.36
N LYS A 62 -3.00 1.73 -7.61
CA LYS A 62 -3.47 0.89 -8.72
C LYS A 62 -3.31 -0.60 -8.42
N LYS A 63 -2.23 -1.00 -7.75
CA LYS A 63 -2.03 -2.39 -7.37
C LYS A 63 -3.08 -2.90 -6.39
N MET A 64 -3.50 -2.06 -5.44
CA MET A 64 -4.60 -2.40 -4.54
C MET A 64 -5.93 -2.54 -5.29
N MET A 65 -6.19 -1.66 -6.26
CA MET A 65 -7.37 -1.80 -7.13
C MET A 65 -7.33 -3.08 -7.98
N GLU A 66 -6.16 -3.43 -8.54
CA GLU A 66 -5.95 -4.71 -9.25
C GLU A 66 -6.19 -5.93 -8.34
N TRP A 67 -5.98 -5.79 -7.04
CA TRP A 67 -6.27 -6.81 -6.03
C TRP A 67 -7.74 -6.82 -5.57
N GLY A 68 -8.59 -5.97 -6.15
CA GLY A 68 -10.03 -5.96 -5.90
C GLY A 68 -10.48 -5.04 -4.77
N PHE A 69 -9.59 -4.18 -4.23
CA PHE A 69 -10.00 -3.17 -3.25
C PHE A 69 -10.65 -1.97 -3.95
N GLU A 70 -11.78 -1.52 -3.42
CA GLU A 70 -12.46 -0.31 -3.88
C GLU A 70 -11.65 0.94 -3.54
N GLU A 71 -11.68 1.93 -4.44
CA GLU A 71 -10.93 3.19 -4.30
C GLU A 71 -11.19 3.90 -2.97
N GLU A 72 -12.46 3.98 -2.56
CA GLU A 72 -12.87 4.61 -1.30
C GLU A 72 -12.26 3.91 -0.08
N LYS A 73 -12.29 2.57 -0.06
CA LYS A 73 -11.70 1.78 1.05
C LYS A 73 -10.19 1.95 1.15
N ILE A 74 -9.50 2.09 0.02
CA ILE A 74 -8.06 2.34 0.03
C ILE A 74 -7.79 3.72 0.65
N TRP A 75 -8.56 4.75 0.28
CA TRP A 75 -8.42 6.08 0.85
C TRP A 75 -8.80 6.16 2.34
N GLU A 76 -9.81 5.42 2.78
CA GLU A 76 -10.14 5.29 4.20
C GLU A 76 -9.04 4.58 4.99
N ALA A 77 -8.43 3.55 4.39
CA ALA A 77 -7.31 2.85 5.01
C ALA A 77 -6.07 3.75 5.16
N LEU A 78 -5.86 4.68 4.22
CA LEU A 78 -4.78 5.67 4.21
C LEU A 78 -4.99 6.87 5.16
N LYS A 79 -6.19 7.07 5.71
CA LYS A 79 -6.47 8.10 6.75
C LYS A 79 -6.10 7.61 8.16
#